data_AF-A0A6P6HU12-F1
#
_entry.id   AF-A0A6P6HU12-F1
#
_cell.length_a   1.000
_cell.length_b   1.000
_cell.length_c   1.000
_cell.angle_alpha   90.00
_cell.angle_beta   90.00
_cell.angle_gamma   90.00
#
_symmetry.space_group_name_H-M   'P 1'
#
loop_
_entity.id
_entity.type
_entity.pdbx_description
1 polymer ?
#
loop_
_entity_poly.entity_id
_entity_poly.type
_entity_poly.pdbx_seq_one_letter_code
_entity_poly.pdbx_strand_id
1 'polypeptide(L)'
;MEGLPDAAVFATRLKNTLIQYHSIEDDKWRVAKKMKDVTIWRKPSEEFNGYLFKAQGVIDDIVNSVIDHIRPGPCRLDWDSLMTSMDILEHFEENCCVMRYTTAGQLWNIISPREFVDFSYTVGYEEGLLSCGYIQTDLRGMIPQSAVNTAMASTLINFYGDLQKALQKA
;
A
#
# COMPACT_ATOMS: atom_id res chain seq x y z
N MET A 1 -18.57 -24.17 0.94
CA MET A 1 -17.44 -23.23 1.07
C MET A 1 -16.81 -23.21 -0.30
N GLU A 2 -17.12 -22.21 -1.11
CA GLU A 2 -16.49 -22.08 -2.43
C GLU A 2 -15.01 -21.85 -2.17
N GLY A 3 -14.15 -22.77 -2.63
CA GLY A 3 -12.70 -22.62 -2.50
C GLY A 3 -12.27 -21.36 -3.25
N LEU A 4 -11.35 -20.59 -2.68
CA LEU A 4 -10.70 -19.50 -3.41
C LEU A 4 -10.22 -20.05 -4.76
N PRO A 5 -10.51 -19.38 -5.89
CA PRO A 5 -9.90 -19.71 -7.17
C PRO A 5 -8.37 -19.82 -7.00
N ASP A 6 -7.74 -20.69 -7.78
CA ASP A 6 -6.30 -20.99 -7.72
C ASP A 6 -5.48 -19.71 -7.44
N ALA A 7 -4.79 -19.67 -6.28
CA ALA A 7 -4.02 -18.53 -5.82
C ALA A 7 -3.00 -18.06 -6.87
N ALA A 8 -2.53 -18.97 -7.73
CA ALA A 8 -1.64 -18.64 -8.84
C ALA A 8 -2.30 -17.73 -9.89
N VAL A 9 -3.60 -17.91 -10.16
CA VAL A 9 -4.37 -17.07 -11.10
C VAL A 9 -4.51 -15.65 -10.54
N PHE A 10 -4.85 -15.52 -9.25
CA PHE A 10 -4.91 -14.21 -8.59
C PHE A 10 -3.56 -13.51 -8.55
N ALA A 11 -2.50 -14.23 -8.16
CA ALA A 11 -1.14 -13.71 -8.11
C ALA A 11 -0.68 -13.19 -9.48
N THR A 12 -0.94 -13.96 -10.55
CA THR A 12 -0.59 -13.58 -11.93
C THR A 12 -1.35 -12.32 -12.36
N ARG A 13 -2.66 -12.27 -12.08
CA ARG A 13 -3.48 -11.10 -12.43
C ARG A 13 -3.02 -9.85 -11.68
N LEU A 14 -2.78 -9.95 -10.38
CA LEU A 14 -2.31 -8.84 -9.54
C LEU A 14 -0.95 -8.31 -10.02
N LYS A 15 0.00 -9.21 -10.30
CA LYS A 15 1.32 -8.83 -10.85
C LYS A 15 1.17 -8.04 -12.14
N ASN A 16 0.39 -8.54 -13.09
CA ASN A 16 0.21 -7.88 -14.39
C ASN A 16 -0.47 -6.51 -14.25
N THR A 17 -1.45 -6.37 -13.36
CA THR A 17 -2.08 -5.07 -13.06
C THR A 17 -1.08 -4.07 -12.48
N LEU A 18 -0.22 -4.47 -11.54
CA LEU A 18 0.80 -3.57 -10.99
C LEU A 18 1.86 -3.16 -12.03
N ILE A 19 2.25 -4.07 -12.93
CA ILE A 19 3.15 -3.74 -14.06
C ILE A 19 2.48 -2.73 -15.00
N GLN A 20 1.20 -2.90 -15.29
CA GLN A 20 0.43 -1.93 -16.08
C GLN A 20 0.40 -0.56 -15.41
N TYR A 21 0.14 -0.49 -14.09
CA TYR A 21 0.19 0.77 -13.35
C TYR A 21 1.57 1.41 -13.36
N HIS A 22 2.64 0.60 -13.25
CA HIS A 22 4.01 1.07 -13.33
C HIS A 22 4.37 1.64 -14.71
N SER A 23 3.72 1.15 -15.76
CA SER A 23 3.94 1.58 -17.15
C SER A 23 3.10 2.81 -17.55
N ILE A 24 2.27 3.36 -16.65
CA ILE A 24 1.44 4.54 -16.95
C ILE A 24 2.36 5.77 -17.11
N GLU A 25 2.23 6.43 -18.27
CA GLU A 25 2.96 7.66 -18.61
C GLU A 25 2.78 8.78 -17.56
N ASP A 26 3.86 9.52 -17.30
CA ASP A 26 3.91 10.57 -16.27
C ASP A 26 2.88 11.69 -16.52
N ASP A 27 2.46 11.93 -17.75
CA ASP A 27 1.46 12.95 -18.12
C ASP A 27 0.03 12.61 -17.63
N LYS A 28 -0.24 11.33 -17.32
CA LYS A 28 -1.53 10.88 -16.77
C LYS A 28 -1.65 11.14 -15.28
N TRP A 29 -0.55 11.46 -14.62
CA TRP A 29 -0.48 11.64 -13.17
C TRP A 29 -0.58 13.11 -12.78
N ARG A 30 -1.36 13.39 -11.74
CA ARG A 30 -1.43 14.72 -11.12
C ARG A 30 -0.81 14.68 -9.73
N VAL A 31 0.07 15.63 -9.42
CA VAL A 31 0.66 15.75 -8.08
C VAL A 31 -0.45 15.98 -7.05
N ALA A 32 -0.53 15.09 -6.05
CA ALA A 32 -1.43 15.20 -4.92
C ALA A 32 -0.73 15.89 -3.73
N LYS A 33 0.53 15.53 -3.46
CA LYS A 33 1.36 16.13 -2.42
C LYS A 33 2.84 15.90 -2.73
N LYS A 34 3.70 16.86 -2.39
CA LYS A 34 5.15 16.76 -2.59
C LYS A 34 5.87 17.19 -1.31
N MET A 35 6.75 16.32 -0.82
CA MET A 35 7.69 16.58 0.27
C MET A 35 9.11 16.56 -0.29
N LYS A 36 10.12 16.74 0.56
CA LYS A 36 11.54 16.73 0.14
C LYS A 36 11.93 15.41 -0.52
N ASP A 37 11.58 14.29 0.11
CA ASP A 37 12.09 12.96 -0.25
C ASP A 37 11.01 12.01 -0.81
N VAL A 38 9.74 12.47 -0.85
CA VAL A 38 8.59 11.68 -1.32
C VAL A 38 7.66 12.56 -2.14
N THR A 39 7.26 12.07 -3.30
CA THR A 39 6.19 12.68 -4.11
C THR A 39 5.02 11.72 -4.26
N ILE A 40 3.81 12.26 -4.10
CA ILE A 40 2.55 11.55 -4.23
C ILE A 40 1.80 12.11 -5.42
N TRP A 41 1.37 11.23 -6.32
CA TRP A 41 0.50 11.53 -7.45
C TRP A 41 -0.81 10.78 -7.32
N ARG A 42 -1.80 11.22 -8.11
CA ARG A 42 -3.08 10.54 -8.27
C ARG A 42 -3.58 10.63 -9.72
N LYS A 43 -4.35 9.62 -10.13
CA LYS A 43 -5.22 9.65 -11.31
C LYS A 43 -6.59 9.08 -10.94
N PRO A 44 -7.67 9.38 -11.68
CA PRO A 44 -8.94 8.69 -11.50
C PRO A 44 -8.77 7.16 -11.58
N SER A 45 -9.40 6.46 -10.64
CA SER A 45 -9.46 4.99 -10.62
C SER A 45 -10.38 4.49 -11.73
N GLU A 46 -10.04 3.33 -12.29
CA GLU A 46 -10.90 2.59 -13.24
C GLU A 46 -11.73 1.50 -12.54
N GLU A 47 -11.44 1.22 -11.27
CA GLU A 47 -12.07 0.15 -10.49
C GLU A 47 -13.25 0.65 -9.63
N PHE A 48 -13.23 1.92 -9.22
CA PHE A 48 -14.28 2.51 -8.40
C PHE A 48 -14.30 4.04 -8.51
N ASN A 49 -15.32 4.68 -7.93
CA ASN A 49 -15.43 6.14 -7.88
C ASN A 49 -14.43 6.75 -6.88
N GLY A 50 -13.16 6.84 -7.28
CA GLY A 50 -12.07 7.37 -6.47
C GLY A 50 -10.79 7.56 -7.28
N TYR A 51 -9.65 7.37 -6.62
CA TYR A 51 -8.34 7.63 -7.22
C TYR A 51 -7.39 6.45 -7.01
N LEU A 52 -6.57 6.18 -8.03
CA LEU A 52 -5.33 5.45 -7.89
C LEU A 52 -4.24 6.45 -7.47
N PHE A 53 -3.52 6.14 -6.39
CA PHE A 53 -2.38 6.94 -5.93
C PHE A 53 -1.07 6.24 -6.24
N LYS A 54 -0.07 7.02 -6.67
CA LYS A 54 1.33 6.62 -6.84
C LYS A 54 2.17 7.37 -5.82
N ALA A 55 3.03 6.68 -5.09
CA ALA A 55 4.01 7.28 -4.18
C ALA A 55 5.41 6.84 -4.59
N GLN A 56 6.33 7.78 -4.67
CA GLN A 56 7.71 7.50 -5.02
C GLN A 56 8.64 8.29 -4.10
N GLY A 57 9.63 7.60 -3.55
CA GLY A 57 10.66 8.16 -2.70
C GLY A 57 11.88 7.25 -2.65
N VAL A 58 12.98 7.78 -2.13
CA VAL A 58 14.22 7.01 -1.92
C VAL A 58 14.23 6.46 -0.51
N ILE A 59 14.58 5.19 -0.36
CA ILE A 59 14.79 4.53 0.92
C ILE A 59 16.25 4.09 0.96
N ASP A 60 16.96 4.48 2.01
CA ASP A 60 18.40 4.22 2.19
C ASP A 60 18.62 2.85 2.83
N ASP A 61 18.28 1.79 2.10
CA ASP A 61 18.51 0.39 2.49
C ASP A 61 18.49 -0.53 1.24
N ILE A 62 18.85 -1.80 1.39
CA ILE A 62 18.77 -2.82 0.33
C ILE A 62 17.32 -3.30 0.13
N VAL A 63 16.98 -3.65 -1.11
CA VAL A 63 15.61 -4.03 -1.52
C VAL A 63 15.00 -5.11 -0.62
N ASN A 64 15.76 -6.16 -0.29
CA ASN A 64 15.24 -7.26 0.53
C ASN A 64 14.86 -6.79 1.94
N SER A 65 15.70 -5.96 2.58
CA SER A 65 15.41 -5.37 3.89
C SER A 65 14.11 -4.55 3.83
N VAL A 66 13.98 -3.69 2.83
CA VAL A 66 12.77 -2.86 2.63
C VAL A 66 11.53 -3.73 2.45
N ILE A 67 11.58 -4.74 1.58
CA ILE A 67 10.42 -5.60 1.30
C ILE A 67 10.04 -6.44 2.52
N ASP A 68 10.99 -6.98 3.27
CA ASP A 68 10.69 -7.76 4.48
C ASP A 68 10.01 -6.91 5.57
N HIS A 69 10.32 -5.61 5.65
CA HIS A 69 9.60 -4.68 6.53
C HIS A 69 8.19 -4.33 6.03
N ILE A 70 7.92 -4.43 4.73
CA ILE A 70 6.61 -4.09 4.13
C ILE A 70 5.65 -5.27 4.16
N ARG A 71 6.15 -6.50 3.98
CA ARG A 71 5.35 -7.73 3.90
C ARG A 71 4.47 -7.94 5.14
N PRO A 72 3.33 -8.63 4.99
CA PRO A 72 2.48 -8.99 6.12
C PRO A 72 3.27 -9.77 7.18
N GLY A 73 3.27 -9.26 8.41
CA GLY A 73 3.94 -9.88 9.55
C GLY A 73 4.14 -8.93 10.72
N PRO A 74 4.69 -9.42 11.85
CA PRO A 74 4.91 -8.62 13.05
C PRO A 74 5.76 -7.38 12.78
N CYS A 75 6.80 -7.51 11.95
CA CYS A 75 7.67 -6.39 11.59
C CYS A 75 6.87 -5.21 11.00
N ARG A 76 5.95 -5.47 10.07
CA ARG A 76 5.10 -4.42 9.50
C ARG A 76 4.21 -3.75 10.54
N LEU A 77 3.60 -4.54 11.43
CA LEU A 77 2.74 -4.01 12.50
C LEU A 77 3.52 -3.14 13.50
N ASP A 78 4.79 -3.47 13.76
CA ASP A 78 5.60 -2.79 14.76
C ASP A 78 5.94 -1.34 14.38
N TRP A 79 6.08 -1.04 13.08
CA TRP A 79 6.47 0.30 12.64
C TRP A 79 5.36 1.11 11.96
N ASP A 80 4.37 0.48 11.33
CA ASP A 80 3.32 1.21 10.61
C ASP A 80 2.33 1.85 11.59
N SER A 81 2.50 3.15 11.83
CA SER A 81 1.72 3.90 12.83
C SER A 81 0.23 3.98 12.53
N LEU A 82 -0.21 3.67 11.30
CA LEU A 82 -1.63 3.62 10.96
C LEU A 82 -2.26 2.28 11.34
N MET A 83 -1.49 1.19 11.36
CA MET A 83 -1.99 -0.15 11.66
C MET A 83 -2.20 -0.34 13.16
N THR A 84 -3.35 -0.89 13.52
CA THR A 84 -3.71 -1.17 14.92
C THR A 84 -3.74 -2.66 15.25
N SER A 85 -3.90 -3.52 14.24
CA SER A 85 -3.79 -4.96 14.37
C SER A 85 -3.46 -5.57 13.01
N MET A 86 -2.89 -6.78 13.03
CA MET A 86 -2.61 -7.56 11.84
C MET A 86 -2.68 -9.05 12.16
N ASP A 87 -3.39 -9.80 11.32
CA ASP A 87 -3.56 -11.24 11.45
C ASP A 87 -3.39 -11.89 10.06
N ILE A 88 -2.58 -12.94 9.96
CA ILE A 88 -2.58 -13.78 8.75
C ILE A 88 -3.74 -14.77 8.88
N LEU A 89 -4.68 -14.72 7.93
CA LEU A 89 -5.87 -15.58 7.93
C LEU A 89 -5.60 -16.92 7.24
N GLU A 90 -4.80 -16.89 6.16
CA GLU A 90 -4.48 -18.08 5.36
C GLU A 90 -3.09 -17.94 4.75
N HIS A 91 -2.31 -19.00 4.81
CA HIS A 91 -1.01 -19.10 4.15
C HIS A 91 -1.13 -20.04 2.94
N PHE A 92 -0.72 -19.57 1.76
CA PHE A 92 -0.63 -20.41 0.56
C PHE A 92 0.81 -20.87 0.34
N GLU A 93 1.75 -19.92 0.30
CA GLU A 93 3.19 -20.12 0.11
C GLU A 93 3.96 -19.10 0.96
N GLU A 94 5.29 -19.22 1.03
CA GLU A 94 6.12 -18.29 1.82
C GLU A 94 5.94 -16.82 1.39
N ASN A 95 5.75 -16.58 0.10
CA ASN A 95 5.55 -15.26 -0.50
C ASN A 95 4.08 -14.92 -0.78
N CYS A 96 3.13 -15.72 -0.28
CA CYS A 96 1.70 -15.61 -0.64
C CYS A 96 0.77 -15.93 0.53
N CYS A 97 -0.07 -14.98 0.94
CA CYS A 97 -1.02 -15.15 2.04
C CYS A 97 -2.28 -14.30 1.87
N VAL A 98 -3.32 -14.60 2.64
CA VAL A 98 -4.42 -13.67 2.92
C VAL A 98 -4.25 -13.15 4.33
N MET A 99 -4.33 -11.84 4.49
CA MET A 99 -4.20 -11.17 5.77
C MET A 99 -5.41 -10.31 6.07
N ARG A 100 -5.65 -10.04 7.36
CA ARG A 100 -6.54 -9.00 7.84
C ARG A 100 -5.75 -7.98 8.62
N TYR A 101 -6.02 -6.70 8.41
CA TYR A 101 -5.46 -5.64 9.26
C TYR A 101 -6.51 -4.57 9.55
N THR A 102 -6.29 -3.85 10.66
CA THR A 102 -7.14 -2.72 11.06
C THR A 102 -6.33 -1.43 11.07
N THR A 103 -6.99 -0.31 10.80
CA THR A 103 -6.38 1.02 10.84
C THR A 103 -7.01 1.89 11.91
N ALA A 104 -6.20 2.73 12.55
CA ALA A 104 -6.71 3.79 13.42
C ALA A 104 -7.59 4.78 12.64
N GLY A 105 -8.42 5.53 13.37
CA GLY A 105 -9.14 6.65 12.77
C GLY A 105 -8.19 7.75 12.31
N GLN A 106 -8.54 8.42 11.22
CA GLN A 106 -7.72 9.45 10.59
C GLN A 106 -8.41 10.81 10.64
N LEU A 107 -7.60 11.89 10.59
CA LEU A 107 -8.06 13.27 10.61
C LEU A 107 -8.99 13.56 11.80
N TRP A 108 -8.52 13.27 13.03
CA TRP A 108 -9.32 13.39 14.25
C TRP A 108 -10.66 12.64 14.17
N ASN A 109 -10.64 11.41 13.68
CA ASN A 109 -11.79 10.52 13.50
C ASN A 109 -12.89 11.04 12.55
N ILE A 110 -12.59 12.04 11.71
CA ILE A 110 -13.44 12.33 10.54
C ILE A 110 -13.56 11.07 9.67
N ILE A 111 -12.47 10.31 9.54
CA ILE A 111 -12.48 8.96 9.00
C ILE A 111 -12.35 8.01 10.19
N SER A 112 -13.40 7.24 10.45
CA SER A 112 -13.38 6.22 11.49
C SER A 112 -12.41 5.07 11.16
N PRO A 113 -12.05 4.23 12.14
CA PRO A 113 -11.28 3.00 11.88
C PRO A 113 -11.83 2.16 10.73
N ARG A 114 -10.95 1.40 10.08
CA ARG A 114 -11.30 0.47 9.00
C ARG A 114 -10.63 -0.88 9.22
N GLU A 115 -11.23 -1.91 8.63
CA GLU A 115 -10.58 -3.21 8.47
C GLU A 115 -10.51 -3.56 6.99
N PHE A 116 -9.47 -4.30 6.62
CA PHE A 116 -9.22 -4.78 5.27
C PHE A 116 -8.83 -6.25 5.33
N VAL A 117 -9.26 -7.02 4.34
CA VAL A 117 -8.85 -8.40 4.12
C VAL A 117 -8.23 -8.47 2.73
N ASP A 118 -6.93 -8.62 2.68
CA ASP A 118 -6.13 -8.45 1.47
C ASP A 118 -5.38 -9.75 1.14
N PHE A 119 -5.36 -10.09 -0.14
CA PHE A 119 -4.44 -11.08 -0.69
C PHE A 119 -3.08 -10.42 -0.93
N SER A 120 -2.02 -10.98 -0.35
CA SER A 120 -0.64 -10.48 -0.45
C SER A 120 0.22 -11.46 -1.24
N TYR A 121 0.99 -10.94 -2.18
CA TYR A 121 1.90 -11.70 -3.03
C TYR A 121 3.20 -10.93 -3.25
N THR A 122 4.34 -11.58 -3.01
CA THR A 122 5.68 -10.99 -3.21
C THR A 122 6.44 -11.76 -4.30
N VAL A 123 6.96 -11.04 -5.29
CA VAL A 123 7.72 -11.61 -6.40
C VAL A 123 8.81 -10.63 -6.85
N GLY A 124 9.94 -11.16 -7.33
CA GLY A 124 10.98 -10.33 -7.93
C GLY A 124 10.49 -9.60 -9.19
N TYR A 125 10.85 -8.33 -9.31
CA TYR A 125 10.54 -7.48 -10.46
C TYR A 125 11.64 -6.44 -10.65
N GLU A 126 12.45 -6.61 -11.70
CA GLU A 126 13.59 -5.76 -12.09
C GLU A 126 14.62 -5.50 -10.95
N GLU A 127 15.86 -5.12 -11.30
CA GLU A 127 16.84 -4.68 -10.29
C GLU A 127 16.74 -3.16 -10.13
N GLY A 128 16.18 -2.67 -9.02
CA GLY A 128 15.93 -1.24 -8.85
C GLY A 128 15.99 -0.75 -7.41
N LEU A 129 16.63 0.41 -7.22
CA LEU A 129 16.86 1.09 -5.93
C LEU A 129 15.68 1.96 -5.46
N LEU A 130 14.61 2.04 -6.23
CA LEU A 130 13.54 3.02 -6.07
C LEU A 130 12.26 2.35 -5.54
N SER A 131 11.83 2.70 -4.33
CA SER A 131 10.52 2.27 -3.86
C SER A 131 9.42 3.07 -4.55
N CYS A 132 8.51 2.36 -5.21
CA CYS A 132 7.30 2.92 -5.80
C CYS A 132 6.09 2.14 -5.26
N GLY A 133 5.16 2.84 -4.63
CA GLY A 133 3.93 2.26 -4.09
C GLY A 133 2.71 2.72 -4.89
N TYR A 134 1.80 1.78 -5.18
CA TYR A 134 0.49 2.07 -5.75
C TYR A 134 -0.58 1.69 -4.73
N ILE A 135 -1.49 2.60 -4.41
CA ILE A 135 -2.63 2.31 -3.53
C ILE A 135 -3.94 2.75 -4.17
N GLN A 136 -4.96 1.92 -4.04
CA GLN A 136 -6.28 2.12 -4.64
C GLN A 136 -7.36 1.69 -3.64
N THR A 137 -7.39 2.36 -2.49
CA THR A 137 -8.28 2.02 -1.36
C THR A 137 -9.61 2.75 -1.46
N ASP A 138 -10.71 2.01 -1.42
CA ASP A 138 -12.05 2.54 -1.19
C ASP A 138 -12.38 2.45 0.31
N LEU A 139 -12.42 3.60 1.00
CA LEU A 139 -12.76 3.68 2.41
C LEU A 139 -14.25 3.43 2.69
N ARG A 140 -15.09 3.44 1.64
CA ARG A 140 -16.55 3.32 1.71
C ARG A 140 -17.19 4.35 2.66
N GLY A 141 -18.51 4.26 2.79
CA GLY A 141 -19.31 5.17 3.61
C GLY A 141 -19.41 6.58 3.01
N MET A 142 -20.05 7.48 3.76
CA MET A 142 -20.27 8.86 3.33
C MET A 142 -19.21 9.79 3.90
N ILE A 143 -18.07 9.86 3.22
CA ILE A 143 -16.94 10.70 3.63
C ILE A 143 -16.75 11.81 2.57
N PRO A 144 -16.56 13.08 2.95
CA PRO A 144 -16.20 14.12 1.99
C PRO A 144 -14.93 13.74 1.22
N GLN A 145 -14.98 13.83 -0.11
CA GLN A 145 -13.84 13.44 -0.96
C GLN A 145 -12.56 14.24 -0.64
N SER A 146 -12.69 15.47 -0.15
CA SER A 146 -11.55 16.28 0.32
C SER A 146 -10.85 15.64 1.53
N ALA A 147 -11.60 15.05 2.47
CA ALA A 147 -11.05 14.34 3.61
C ALA A 147 -10.37 13.04 3.16
N VAL A 148 -10.99 12.26 2.27
CA VAL A 148 -10.38 11.06 1.68
C VAL A 148 -9.05 11.39 1.00
N ASN A 149 -9.03 12.40 0.13
CA ASN A 149 -7.81 12.81 -0.58
C ASN A 149 -6.67 13.22 0.39
N THR A 150 -7.03 13.96 1.44
CA THR A 150 -6.07 14.41 2.46
C THR A 150 -5.51 13.25 3.27
N ALA A 151 -6.38 12.30 3.65
CA ALA A 151 -5.99 11.11 4.38
C ALA A 151 -5.09 10.21 3.54
N MET A 152 -5.46 9.88 2.31
CA MET A 152 -4.67 9.02 1.42
C MET A 152 -3.26 9.57 1.14
N ALA A 153 -3.15 10.88 0.84
CA ALA A 153 -1.85 11.51 0.62
C ALA A 153 -1.01 11.55 1.90
N SER A 154 -1.63 11.73 3.08
CA SER A 154 -0.92 11.73 4.36
C SER A 154 -0.50 10.33 4.78
N THR A 155 -1.33 9.30 4.56
CA THR A 155 -1.00 7.89 4.78
C THR A 155 0.27 7.51 4.03
N LEU A 156 0.35 7.82 2.73
CA LEU A 156 1.54 7.49 1.93
C LEU A 156 2.80 8.20 2.41
N ILE A 157 2.70 9.45 2.84
CA ILE A 157 3.88 10.18 3.34
C ILE A 157 4.33 9.60 4.69
N ASN A 158 3.39 9.34 5.59
CA ASN A 158 3.69 8.78 6.90
C ASN A 158 4.28 7.38 6.76
N PHE A 159 3.76 6.56 5.84
CA PHE A 159 4.30 5.25 5.52
C PHE A 159 5.81 5.31 5.20
N TYR A 160 6.22 6.20 4.30
CA TYR A 160 7.66 6.36 3.98
C TYR A 160 8.46 6.85 5.18
N GLY A 161 7.94 7.83 5.92
CA GLY A 161 8.61 8.39 7.09
C GLY A 161 8.77 7.39 8.24
N ASP A 162 7.80 6.51 8.44
CA ASP A 162 7.83 5.50 9.49
C ASP A 162 8.69 4.30 9.08
N LEU A 163 8.63 3.88 7.82
CA LEU A 163 9.49 2.85 7.26
C LEU A 163 10.97 3.27 7.34
N GLN A 164 11.31 4.49 6.94
CA GLN A 164 12.70 5.00 7.05
C GLN A 164 13.21 4.98 8.50
N LYS A 165 12.37 5.32 9.48
CA LYS A 165 12.74 5.24 10.91
C LYS A 165 12.91 3.80 11.38
N ALA A 166 12.15 2.86 10.82
CA ALA A 166 12.24 1.44 11.17
C ALA A 166 13.56 0.84 10.68
N LEU A 167 13.92 1.12 9.42
CA LEU A 167 15.15 0.62 8.80
C LEU A 167 16.41 1.18 9.47
N GLN A 168 16.37 2.42 9.99
CA GLN A 168 17.47 3.01 10.76
C GLN A 168 17.68 2.39 12.16
N LYS A 169 16.73 1.60 12.66
CA LYS A 169 16.81 0.95 13.98
C LYS A 169 17.23 -0.52 13.91
N ALA A 170 17.22 -1.12 12.72
CA ALA A 170 17.65 -2.49 12.47
C ALA A 170 19.17 -2.58 12.36
#